data_AF-A0AAU6AG96-F1
#
_entry.id   AF-A0AAU6AG96-F1
#
_cell.length_a   1.000
_cell.length_b   1.000
_cell.length_c   1.000
_cell.angle_alpha   90.00
_cell.angle_beta   90.00
_cell.angle_gamma   90.00
#
_symmetry.space_group_name_H-M   'P 1'
#
loop_
_entity.id
_entity.type
_entity.pdbx_description
1 polymer ?
#
loop_
_entity_poly.entity_id
_entity_poly.type
_entity_poly.pdbx_seq_one_letter_code
_entity_poly.pdbx_strand_id
1 'polypeptide(L)'
;MGVRPDTHRWQAAVEAHVRARGFDAVVESALADPDDFRASSLAYRDAGHRIEVVAVATSEALSQLGIVDRFLTEAVADGGRYVSWEKHDTCAKNLLNTLAVIEAEQLADRVTVVRRDGTLLYANELTPDGDWRHRPAADRAVRVERARPWTAPETALFRRELARTDRRVHTELAEEDRRLAVQRDSERAAAWSEPVRRTAQPTPVPPGGIYHRLSADEHRWIFDELITSTVLANVTP
;
A
#
# COMPACT_ATOMS: atom_id res chain seq x y z
N MET A 1 12.79 -0.16 -29.64
CA MET A 1 11.69 -0.99 -29.09
C MET A 1 11.76 -0.81 -27.58
N GLY A 2 10.78 -0.14 -26.97
CA GLY A 2 10.84 0.16 -25.53
C GLY A 2 10.54 -1.09 -24.71
N VAL A 3 11.19 -1.24 -23.55
CA VAL A 3 11.00 -2.39 -22.64
C VAL A 3 9.53 -2.58 -22.23
N ARG A 4 8.77 -1.49 -22.08
CA ARG A 4 7.33 -1.53 -21.71
C ARG A 4 6.45 -2.22 -22.77
N PRO A 5 6.49 -1.83 -24.06
CA PRO A 5 5.83 -2.57 -25.14
C PRO A 5 6.15 -4.06 -25.20
N ASP A 6 7.37 -4.47 -24.85
CA ASP A 6 7.75 -5.89 -24.86
C ASP A 6 7.10 -6.63 -23.69
N THR A 7 7.12 -6.07 -22.48
CA THR A 7 6.48 -6.68 -21.30
C THR A 7 4.99 -6.90 -21.50
N HIS A 8 4.25 -5.91 -22.01
CA HIS A 8 2.81 -6.06 -22.27
C HIS A 8 2.53 -7.13 -23.33
N ARG A 9 3.38 -7.25 -24.36
CA ARG A 9 3.25 -8.31 -25.37
C ARG A 9 3.50 -9.69 -24.79
N TRP A 10 4.52 -9.85 -23.95
CA TRP A 10 4.80 -11.11 -23.26
C TRP A 10 3.67 -11.50 -22.32
N GLN A 11 3.16 -10.55 -21.53
CA GLN A 11 2.01 -10.78 -20.66
C GLN A 11 0.79 -11.23 -21.47
N ALA A 12 0.43 -10.50 -22.53
CA ALA A 12 -0.69 -10.87 -23.40
C ALA A 12 -0.54 -12.26 -24.02
N ALA A 13 0.68 -12.64 -24.44
CA ALA A 13 0.96 -13.96 -24.98
C ALA A 13 0.82 -15.08 -23.93
N VAL A 14 1.27 -14.84 -22.69
CA VAL A 14 1.11 -15.80 -21.58
C VAL A 14 -0.36 -15.95 -21.20
N GLU A 15 -1.10 -14.85 -21.05
CA GLU A 15 -2.53 -14.90 -20.75
C GLU A 15 -3.32 -15.59 -21.86
N ALA A 16 -2.99 -15.36 -23.13
CA ALA A 16 -3.60 -16.07 -24.26
C ALA A 16 -3.33 -17.58 -24.19
N HIS A 17 -2.12 -18.00 -23.82
CA HIS A 17 -1.79 -19.41 -23.64
C HIS A 17 -2.58 -20.03 -22.48
N VAL A 18 -2.69 -19.33 -21.35
CA VAL A 18 -3.47 -19.75 -20.18
C VAL A 18 -4.93 -19.97 -20.54
N ARG A 19 -5.56 -19.01 -21.22
CA ARG A 19 -6.95 -19.14 -21.71
C ARG A 19 -7.12 -20.29 -22.70
N ALA A 20 -6.21 -20.43 -23.67
CA ALA A 20 -6.27 -21.51 -24.66
C ALA A 20 -6.11 -22.91 -24.04
N ARG A 21 -5.51 -23.01 -22.85
CA ARG A 21 -5.34 -24.27 -22.12
C ARG A 21 -6.36 -24.47 -20.98
N GLY A 22 -7.19 -23.47 -20.69
CA GLY A 22 -8.17 -23.49 -19.60
C GLY A 22 -7.53 -23.53 -18.21
N PHE A 23 -6.34 -22.93 -18.02
CA PHE A 23 -5.71 -22.86 -16.70
C PHE A 23 -6.27 -21.71 -15.86
N ASP A 24 -6.34 -21.89 -14.55
CA ASP A 24 -6.60 -20.79 -13.63
C ASP A 24 -5.43 -19.79 -13.62
N ALA A 25 -5.75 -18.50 -13.47
CA ALA A 25 -4.78 -17.41 -13.53
C ALA A 25 -4.97 -16.41 -12.39
N VAL A 26 -3.86 -15.91 -11.85
CA VAL A 26 -3.83 -14.69 -11.05
C VAL A 26 -3.09 -13.64 -11.86
N VAL A 27 -3.81 -12.62 -12.30
CA VAL A 27 -3.27 -11.52 -13.10
C VAL A 27 -3.12 -10.30 -12.21
N GLU A 28 -1.89 -9.82 -12.04
CA GLU A 28 -1.61 -8.58 -11.33
C GLU A 28 -1.97 -7.39 -12.23
N SER A 29 -2.70 -6.44 -11.66
CA SER A 29 -3.11 -5.21 -12.36
C SER A 29 -3.32 -4.08 -11.36
N ALA A 30 -2.89 -2.88 -11.76
CA ALA A 30 -3.22 -1.66 -11.04
C ALA A 30 -4.71 -1.26 -11.19
N LEU A 31 -5.45 -1.91 -12.10
CA LEU A 31 -6.81 -1.53 -12.50
C LEU A 31 -6.94 -0.03 -12.85
N ALA A 32 -5.92 0.50 -13.51
CA ALA A 32 -5.79 1.92 -13.81
C ALA A 32 -6.62 2.38 -15.02
N ASP A 33 -7.20 1.45 -15.77
CA ASP A 33 -8.03 1.72 -16.94
C ASP A 33 -9.20 0.72 -17.01
N PRO A 34 -10.47 1.20 -17.02
CA PRO A 34 -11.63 0.32 -17.19
C PRO A 34 -11.69 -0.35 -18.57
N ASP A 35 -11.17 0.26 -19.64
CA ASP A 35 -11.21 -0.33 -20.98
C ASP A 35 -10.27 -1.55 -21.09
N ASP A 36 -9.09 -1.47 -20.47
CA ASP A 36 -8.18 -2.62 -20.35
C ASP A 36 -8.86 -3.77 -19.59
N PHE A 37 -9.61 -3.47 -18.52
CA PHE A 37 -10.33 -4.50 -17.78
C PHE A 37 -11.50 -5.08 -18.59
N ARG A 38 -12.27 -4.27 -19.32
CA ARG A 38 -13.33 -4.75 -20.22
C ARG A 38 -12.78 -5.73 -21.25
N ALA A 39 -11.67 -5.38 -21.90
CA ALA A 39 -11.03 -6.23 -22.90
C ALA A 39 -10.54 -7.56 -22.30
N SER A 40 -9.90 -7.51 -21.12
CA SER A 40 -9.44 -8.70 -20.41
C SER A 40 -10.62 -9.58 -19.97
N SER A 41 -11.65 -8.98 -19.35
CA SER A 41 -12.85 -9.67 -18.90
C SER A 41 -13.57 -10.40 -20.03
N LEU A 42 -13.78 -9.72 -21.16
CA LEU A 42 -14.37 -10.33 -22.35
C LEU A 42 -13.54 -11.53 -22.82
N ALA A 43 -12.23 -11.37 -22.95
CA ALA A 43 -11.35 -12.44 -23.41
C ALA A 43 -11.37 -13.68 -22.49
N TYR A 44 -11.42 -13.49 -21.17
CA TYR A 44 -11.52 -14.58 -20.19
C TYR A 44 -12.91 -15.24 -20.19
N ARG A 45 -13.99 -14.46 -20.32
CA ARG A 45 -15.35 -15.00 -20.44
C ARG A 45 -15.56 -15.82 -21.70
N ASP A 46 -15.05 -15.35 -22.84
CA ASP A 46 -15.11 -16.09 -24.11
C ASP A 46 -14.37 -17.43 -24.04
N ALA A 47 -13.36 -17.54 -23.16
CA ALA A 47 -12.64 -18.77 -22.86
C ALA A 47 -13.29 -19.61 -21.74
N GLY A 48 -14.45 -19.21 -21.21
CA GLY A 48 -15.22 -19.98 -20.22
C GLY A 48 -14.74 -19.82 -18.77
N HIS A 49 -13.93 -18.79 -18.47
CA HIS A 49 -13.46 -18.55 -17.10
C HIS A 49 -14.48 -17.82 -16.24
N ARG A 50 -14.49 -18.16 -14.95
CA ARG A 50 -15.02 -17.31 -13.89
C ARG A 50 -14.00 -16.22 -13.57
N ILE A 51 -14.46 -14.97 -13.43
CA ILE A 51 -13.63 -13.81 -13.12
C ILE A 51 -13.88 -13.37 -11.69
N GLU A 52 -12.82 -13.35 -10.89
CA GLU A 52 -12.84 -12.79 -9.53
C GLU A 52 -11.85 -11.63 -9.42
N VAL A 53 -12.32 -10.52 -8.85
CA VAL A 53 -11.51 -9.33 -8.61
C VAL A 53 -11.22 -9.21 -7.12
N VAL A 54 -9.95 -9.15 -6.76
CA VAL A 54 -9.49 -8.86 -5.39
C VAL A 54 -8.75 -7.52 -5.39
N ALA A 55 -9.38 -6.49 -4.82
CA ALA A 55 -8.76 -5.19 -4.64
C ALA A 55 -8.16 -5.07 -3.23
N VAL A 56 -6.90 -4.62 -3.16
CA VAL A 56 -6.24 -4.34 -1.88
C VAL A 56 -6.43 -2.87 -1.53
N ALA A 57 -7.21 -2.61 -0.47
CA ALA A 57 -7.38 -1.28 0.09
C ALA A 57 -6.24 -0.97 1.07
N THR A 58 -5.56 0.15 0.82
CA THR A 58 -4.54 0.71 1.69
C THR A 58 -4.61 2.23 1.63
N SER A 59 -4.23 2.91 2.71
CA SER A 59 -4.19 4.37 2.73
C SER A 59 -3.12 4.90 1.77
N GLU A 60 -3.36 6.10 1.22
CA GLU A 60 -2.42 6.75 0.30
C GLU A 60 -1.03 6.95 0.95
N ALA A 61 -0.99 7.25 2.25
CA ALA A 61 0.25 7.36 3.02
C ALA A 61 1.07 6.06 3.03
N LEU A 62 0.43 4.91 3.29
CA LEU A 62 1.10 3.60 3.31
C LEU A 62 1.50 3.12 1.91
N SER A 63 0.71 3.47 0.89
CA SER A 63 1.02 3.18 -0.50
C SER A 63 2.25 3.95 -0.97
N GLN A 64 2.25 5.28 -0.76
CA GLN A 64 3.35 6.17 -1.11
C GLN A 64 4.64 5.78 -0.39
N LEU A 65 4.58 5.53 0.93
CA LEU A 65 5.75 5.10 1.70
C LEU A 65 6.30 3.75 1.19
N GLY A 66 5.42 2.81 0.81
CA GLY A 66 5.83 1.53 0.25
C GLY A 66 6.52 1.66 -1.12
N ILE A 67 6.10 2.61 -1.95
CA ILE A 67 6.77 2.91 -3.23
C ILE A 67 8.20 3.40 -2.98
N VAL A 68 8.39 4.31 -2.01
CA VAL A 68 9.70 4.84 -1.65
C VAL A 68 10.61 3.74 -1.11
N ASP A 69 10.13 2.95 -0.14
CA ASP A 69 10.92 1.87 0.48
C ASP A 69 11.30 0.79 -0.55
N ARG A 70 10.39 0.44 -1.47
CA ARG A 70 10.68 -0.47 -2.60
C ARG A 70 11.72 0.12 -3.53
N PHE A 71 11.59 1.38 -3.93
CA PHE A 71 12.57 2.05 -4.80
C PHE A 71 13.96 2.02 -4.18
N LEU A 72 14.10 2.36 -2.89
CA LEU A 72 15.39 2.33 -2.20
C LEU A 72 15.97 0.91 -2.14
N THR A 73 15.14 -0.08 -1.83
CA THR A 73 15.56 -1.50 -1.76
C THR A 73 16.05 -2.02 -3.11
N GLU A 74 15.35 -1.68 -4.20
CA GLU A 74 15.76 -2.06 -5.56
C GLU A 74 16.93 -1.21 -6.09
N ALA A 75 17.06 0.05 -5.67
CA ALA A 75 18.14 0.94 -6.07
C ALA A 75 19.50 0.46 -5.53
N VAL A 76 19.52 -0.12 -4.32
CA VAL A 76 20.72 -0.80 -3.78
C VAL A 76 21.16 -1.97 -4.68
N ALA A 77 20.24 -2.59 -5.42
CA ALA A 77 20.52 -3.65 -6.37
C ALA A 77 20.69 -3.17 -7.83
N ASP A 78 20.89 -1.86 -8.06
CA ASP A 78 21.03 -1.21 -9.37
C ASP A 78 19.81 -1.42 -10.33
N GLY A 79 18.64 -1.70 -9.76
CA GLY A 79 17.41 -2.03 -10.51
C GLY A 79 16.19 -1.15 -10.20
N GLY A 80 16.33 -0.17 -9.31
CA GLY A 80 15.22 0.63 -8.75
C GLY A 80 14.37 1.34 -9.79
N ARG A 81 13.11 0.91 -9.94
CA ARG A 81 12.14 1.60 -10.79
C ARG A 81 11.38 2.66 -10.00
N TYR A 82 11.79 3.91 -10.21
CA TYR A 82 11.10 5.06 -9.65
C TYR A 82 9.66 5.19 -10.21
N VAL A 83 8.70 5.39 -9.32
CA VAL A 83 7.29 5.66 -9.66
C VAL A 83 6.99 7.05 -9.13
N SER A 84 6.73 8.01 -10.02
CA SER A 84 6.40 9.36 -9.59
C SER A 84 5.03 9.39 -8.92
N TRP A 85 4.85 10.36 -8.03
CA TRP A 85 3.58 10.53 -7.33
C TRP A 85 2.40 10.78 -8.29
N GLU A 86 2.60 11.35 -9.49
CA GLU A 86 1.49 11.61 -10.41
C GLU A 86 0.94 10.31 -10.97
N LYS A 87 1.85 9.37 -11.26
CA LYS A 87 1.48 8.02 -11.70
C LYS A 87 0.77 7.29 -10.57
N HIS A 88 1.27 7.39 -9.35
CA HIS A 88 0.60 6.80 -8.19
C HIS A 88 -0.81 7.36 -8.01
N ASP A 89 -0.99 8.69 -7.98
CA ASP A 89 -2.29 9.32 -7.81
C ASP A 89 -3.28 8.97 -8.93
N THR A 90 -2.78 8.95 -10.17
CA THR A 90 -3.60 8.59 -11.33
C THR A 90 -4.10 7.16 -11.20
N CYS A 91 -3.22 6.20 -10.88
CA CYS A 91 -3.62 4.81 -10.64
C CYS A 91 -4.57 4.70 -9.44
N ALA A 92 -4.26 5.38 -8.33
CA ALA A 92 -5.06 5.32 -7.11
C ALA A 92 -6.49 5.85 -7.32
N LYS A 93 -6.64 6.93 -8.11
CA LYS A 93 -7.94 7.48 -8.52
C LYS A 93 -8.65 6.56 -9.50
N ASN A 94 -7.95 6.10 -10.54
CA ASN A 94 -8.57 5.31 -11.60
C ASN A 94 -9.00 3.92 -11.10
N LEU A 95 -8.31 3.32 -10.13
CA LEU A 95 -8.76 2.10 -9.46
C LEU A 95 -10.20 2.21 -8.96
N LEU A 96 -10.57 3.34 -8.34
CA LEU A 96 -11.93 3.55 -7.85
C LEU A 96 -12.95 3.61 -8.99
N ASN A 97 -12.59 4.27 -10.10
CA ASN A 97 -13.42 4.33 -11.30
C ASN A 97 -13.59 2.96 -11.94
N THR A 98 -12.50 2.21 -12.10
CA THR A 98 -12.50 0.86 -12.67
C THR A 98 -13.34 -0.09 -11.82
N LEU A 99 -13.24 -0.05 -10.49
CA LEU A 99 -14.10 -0.87 -9.62
C LEU A 99 -15.60 -0.54 -9.79
N ALA A 100 -15.94 0.74 -9.90
CA ALA A 100 -17.33 1.14 -10.14
C ALA A 100 -17.84 0.64 -11.50
N VAL A 101 -17.01 0.70 -12.55
CA VAL A 101 -17.33 0.15 -13.88
C VAL A 101 -17.50 -1.37 -13.81
N ILE A 102 -16.59 -2.08 -13.14
CA ILE A 102 -16.65 -3.54 -12.99
C ILE A 102 -17.99 -3.97 -12.41
N GLU A 103 -18.47 -3.31 -11.37
CA GLU A 103 -19.76 -3.65 -10.78
C GLU A 103 -20.95 -3.18 -11.63
N ALA A 104 -20.89 -1.97 -12.21
CA ALA A 104 -21.99 -1.43 -13.02
C ALA A 104 -22.25 -2.24 -14.29
N GLU A 105 -21.18 -2.73 -14.92
CA GLU A 105 -21.25 -3.52 -16.16
C GLU A 105 -21.10 -5.03 -15.91
N GLN A 106 -21.07 -5.44 -14.63
CA GLN A 106 -20.96 -6.84 -14.22
C GLN A 106 -19.80 -7.57 -14.92
N LEU A 107 -18.62 -6.93 -15.00
CA LEU A 107 -17.44 -7.45 -15.70
C LEU A 107 -16.70 -8.55 -14.91
N ALA A 108 -17.11 -8.82 -13.68
CA ALA A 108 -16.60 -9.88 -12.83
C ALA A 108 -17.76 -10.62 -12.16
N ASP A 109 -17.53 -11.88 -11.80
CA ASP A 109 -18.53 -12.70 -11.12
C ASP A 109 -18.46 -12.52 -9.60
N ARG A 110 -17.29 -12.09 -9.09
CA ARG A 110 -17.07 -11.74 -7.69
C ARG A 110 -16.12 -10.55 -7.56
N VAL A 111 -16.44 -9.62 -6.67
CA VAL A 111 -15.57 -8.51 -6.28
C VAL A 111 -15.33 -8.56 -4.77
N THR A 112 -14.07 -8.53 -4.38
CA THR A 112 -13.63 -8.56 -2.98
C THR A 112 -12.69 -7.39 -2.71
N VAL A 113 -12.88 -6.69 -1.60
CA VAL A 113 -11.93 -5.68 -1.12
C VAL A 113 -11.35 -6.15 0.21
N VAL A 114 -10.02 -6.17 0.29
CA VAL A 114 -9.28 -6.63 1.47
C VAL A 114 -8.24 -5.62 1.91
N ARG A 115 -7.83 -5.65 3.19
CA ARG A 115 -6.60 -5.01 3.65
C ARG A 115 -5.38 -5.85 3.31
N ARG A 116 -4.18 -5.27 3.43
CA ARG A 116 -2.90 -5.98 3.26
C ARG A 116 -2.71 -7.17 4.19
N ASP A 117 -3.35 -7.16 5.37
CA ASP A 117 -3.32 -8.27 6.33
C ASP A 117 -4.36 -9.38 6.03
N GLY A 118 -5.09 -9.26 4.91
CA GLY A 118 -6.14 -10.20 4.51
C GLY A 118 -7.51 -9.93 5.13
N THR A 119 -7.66 -8.89 5.97
CA THR A 119 -8.97 -8.52 6.53
C THR A 119 -9.96 -8.20 5.41
N LEU A 120 -11.07 -8.92 5.37
CA LEU A 120 -12.16 -8.68 4.42
C LEU A 120 -12.94 -7.40 4.78
N LEU A 121 -13.02 -6.47 3.82
CA LEU A 121 -13.76 -5.21 3.97
C LEU A 121 -15.08 -5.22 3.19
N TYR A 122 -15.09 -5.91 2.04
CA TYR A 122 -16.22 -5.99 1.14
C TYR A 122 -16.16 -7.28 0.33
N ALA A 123 -17.31 -7.92 0.12
CA ALA A 123 -17.47 -8.98 -0.86
C ALA A 123 -18.84 -8.86 -1.51
N ASN A 124 -18.88 -9.02 -2.83
CA ASN A 124 -20.10 -9.10 -3.60
C ASN A 124 -19.93 -10.10 -4.73
N GLU A 125 -21.00 -10.77 -5.10
CA GLU A 125 -21.01 -11.88 -6.05
C GLU A 125 -22.30 -11.81 -6.86
N LEU A 126 -22.21 -12.14 -8.15
CA LEU A 126 -23.38 -12.27 -9.00
C LEU A 126 -24.19 -13.52 -8.58
N THR A 127 -25.51 -13.36 -8.55
CA THR A 127 -26.44 -14.47 -8.38
C THR A 127 -26.57 -15.24 -9.69
N PRO A 128 -27.12 -16.47 -9.67
CA PRO A 128 -27.44 -17.20 -10.90
C PRO A 128 -28.39 -16.44 -11.84
N ASP A 129 -29.17 -15.49 -11.32
CA ASP A 129 -30.09 -14.66 -12.09
C ASP A 129 -29.40 -13.46 -12.77
N GLY A 130 -28.09 -13.27 -12.55
CA GLY A 130 -27.30 -12.19 -13.13
C GLY A 130 -27.35 -10.88 -12.35
N ASP A 131 -27.89 -10.86 -11.14
CA ASP A 131 -27.92 -9.67 -10.27
C ASP A 131 -26.84 -9.73 -9.20
N TRP A 132 -26.40 -8.58 -8.70
CA TRP A 132 -25.52 -8.56 -7.53
C TRP A 132 -26.26 -8.97 -6.25
N ARG A 133 -25.66 -9.85 -5.44
CA ARG A 133 -26.21 -10.24 -4.13
C ARG A 133 -26.44 -9.05 -3.19
N HIS A 134 -25.55 -8.06 -3.26
CA HIS A 134 -25.64 -6.81 -2.50
C HIS A 134 -25.52 -5.62 -3.44
N ARG A 135 -25.97 -4.45 -3.00
CA ARG A 135 -25.78 -3.22 -3.77
C ARG A 135 -24.27 -2.99 -4.02
N PRO A 136 -23.85 -2.74 -5.29
CA PRO A 136 -22.48 -2.37 -5.63
C PRO A 136 -21.91 -1.26 -4.73
N ALA A 137 -20.71 -1.47 -4.21
CA ALA A 137 -20.04 -0.54 -3.31
C ALA A 137 -18.53 -0.78 -3.16
N ALA A 138 -17.88 -1.50 -4.09
CA ALA A 138 -16.46 -1.83 -3.99
C ALA A 138 -15.55 -0.58 -3.95
N ASP A 139 -15.82 0.39 -4.82
CA ASP A 139 -15.14 1.69 -4.86
C ASP A 139 -15.27 2.45 -3.52
N ARG A 140 -16.48 2.42 -2.94
CA ARG A 140 -16.78 3.04 -1.65
C ARG A 140 -16.04 2.33 -0.52
N ALA A 141 -15.97 1.00 -0.53
CA ALA A 141 -15.24 0.24 0.48
C ALA A 141 -13.74 0.60 0.50
N VAL A 142 -13.12 0.72 -0.68
CA VAL A 142 -11.72 1.19 -0.80
C VAL A 142 -11.58 2.63 -0.27
N ARG A 143 -12.49 3.53 -0.64
CA ARG A 143 -12.46 4.94 -0.22
C ARG A 143 -12.60 5.10 1.30
N VAL A 144 -13.50 4.34 1.92
CA VAL A 144 -13.71 4.35 3.37
C VAL A 144 -12.47 3.85 4.10
N GLU A 145 -11.85 2.76 3.62
CA GLU A 145 -10.62 2.27 4.25
C GLU A 145 -9.45 3.24 4.08
N ARG A 146 -9.30 3.86 2.89
CA ARG A 146 -8.27 4.88 2.66
C ARG A 146 -8.35 6.05 3.65
N ALA A 147 -9.56 6.43 4.03
CA ALA A 147 -9.83 7.53 4.96
C ALA A 147 -9.93 7.08 6.43
N ARG A 148 -9.76 5.78 6.73
CA ARG A 148 -9.93 5.26 8.08
C ARG A 148 -8.86 5.84 9.03
N PRO A 149 -9.26 6.42 10.17
CA PRO A 149 -8.32 6.79 11.21
C PRO A 149 -7.56 5.57 11.74
N TRP A 150 -6.24 5.70 11.82
CA TRP A 150 -5.34 4.71 12.39
C TRP A 150 -5.43 4.68 13.90
N THR A 151 -5.17 3.51 14.46
CA THR A 151 -4.93 3.31 15.88
C THR A 151 -3.57 3.92 16.29
N ALA A 152 -3.33 4.03 17.59
CA ALA A 152 -2.04 4.50 18.10
C ALA A 152 -0.87 3.57 17.69
N PRO A 153 -0.99 2.23 17.77
CA PRO A 153 0.05 1.33 17.25
C PRO A 153 0.31 1.48 15.75
N GLU A 154 -0.74 1.58 14.92
CA GLU A 154 -0.60 1.79 13.47
C GLU A 154 0.12 3.11 13.15
N THR A 155 -0.22 4.17 13.89
CA THR A 155 0.45 5.47 13.77
C THR A 155 1.92 5.39 14.17
N ALA A 156 2.24 4.71 15.27
CA ALA A 156 3.61 4.54 15.73
C ALA A 156 4.45 3.73 14.74
N LEU A 157 3.89 2.64 14.19
CA LEU A 157 4.53 1.83 13.17
C LEU A 157 4.82 2.68 11.91
N PHE A 158 3.82 3.40 11.39
CA PHE A 158 4.01 4.27 10.24
C PHE A 158 5.12 5.29 10.46
N ARG A 159 5.14 5.96 11.62
CA ARG A 159 6.18 6.95 11.96
C ARG A 159 7.58 6.35 12.00
N ARG A 160 7.72 5.14 12.55
CA ARG A 160 9.01 4.42 12.59
C ARG A 160 9.47 4.06 11.17
N GLU A 161 8.58 3.57 10.33
CA GLU A 161 8.88 3.21 8.94
C GLU A 161 9.23 4.45 8.09
N LEU A 162 8.50 5.56 8.27
CA LEU A 162 8.80 6.85 7.64
C LEU A 162 10.19 7.35 8.04
N ALA A 163 10.49 7.41 9.34
CA ALA A 163 11.80 7.85 9.83
C ALA A 163 12.95 6.92 9.39
N ARG A 164 12.71 5.61 9.26
CA ARG A 164 13.68 4.69 8.64
C ARG A 164 13.91 5.07 7.19
N THR A 165 12.82 5.24 6.43
CA THR A 165 12.85 5.54 5.00
C THR A 165 13.58 6.87 4.75
N ASP A 166 13.27 7.93 5.49
CA ASP A 166 13.93 9.24 5.36
C ASP A 166 15.45 9.12 5.58
N ARG A 167 15.89 8.38 6.60
CA ARG A 167 17.33 8.13 6.81
C ARG A 167 17.97 7.46 5.61
N ARG A 168 17.31 6.42 5.06
CA ARG A 168 17.80 5.70 3.88
C ARG A 168 17.87 6.60 2.65
N VAL A 169 16.88 7.48 2.42
CA VAL A 169 16.93 8.48 1.33
C VAL A 169 18.19 9.32 1.42
N HIS A 170 18.58 9.75 2.63
CA HIS A 170 19.77 10.57 2.83
C HIS A 170 21.09 9.79 2.73
N THR A 171 21.12 8.52 3.15
CA THR A 171 22.36 7.74 3.26
C THR A 171 22.64 6.81 2.08
N GLU A 172 21.61 6.33 1.38
CA GLU A 172 21.73 5.29 0.34
C GLU A 172 21.70 5.88 -1.09
N LEU A 173 21.18 7.10 -1.28
CA LEU A 173 21.10 7.73 -2.60
C LEU A 173 22.26 8.73 -2.79
N ALA A 174 23.22 8.35 -3.65
CA ALA A 174 24.36 9.20 -4.00
C ALA A 174 24.00 10.35 -4.96
N GLU A 175 23.11 10.09 -5.92
CA GLU A 175 22.68 11.09 -6.92
C GLU A 175 21.71 12.11 -6.31
N GLU A 176 22.08 13.39 -6.38
CA GLU A 176 21.35 14.48 -5.71
C GLU A 176 19.91 14.64 -6.23
N ASP A 177 19.71 14.62 -7.55
CA ASP A 177 18.38 14.75 -8.14
C ASP A 177 17.45 13.59 -7.74
N ARG A 178 17.99 12.37 -7.69
CA ARG A 178 17.23 11.19 -7.25
C ARG A 178 16.87 11.31 -5.78
N ARG A 179 17.82 11.73 -4.95
CA ARG A 179 17.58 11.96 -3.52
C ARG A 179 16.50 13.01 -3.29
N LEU A 180 16.53 14.13 -4.02
CA LEU A 180 15.52 15.19 -3.92
C LEU A 180 14.13 14.71 -4.33
N ALA A 181 14.02 13.97 -5.44
CA ALA A 181 12.74 13.42 -5.88
C ALA A 181 12.12 12.48 -4.83
N VAL A 182 12.94 11.56 -4.31
CA VAL A 182 12.49 10.55 -3.34
C VAL A 182 12.22 11.15 -1.96
N GLN A 183 12.97 12.17 -1.55
CA GLN A 183 12.69 12.93 -0.32
C GLN A 183 11.31 13.59 -0.40
N ARG A 184 10.96 14.21 -1.53
CA ARG A 184 9.63 14.83 -1.66
C ARG A 184 8.51 13.78 -1.62
N ASP A 185 8.76 12.56 -2.09
CA ASP A 185 7.81 11.45 -1.97
C ASP A 185 7.60 11.00 -0.52
N SER A 186 8.66 10.98 0.31
CA SER A 186 8.54 10.63 1.74
C SER A 186 7.86 11.75 2.54
N GLU A 187 8.18 13.01 2.28
CA GLU A 187 7.46 14.17 2.81
C GLU A 187 5.97 14.14 2.44
N ARG A 188 5.67 13.74 1.21
CA ARG A 188 4.29 13.57 0.74
C ARG A 188 3.57 12.42 1.45
N ALA A 189 4.24 11.30 1.70
CA ALA A 189 3.67 10.22 2.51
C ALA A 189 3.32 10.71 3.93
N ALA A 190 4.17 11.54 4.53
CA ALA A 190 3.92 12.16 5.84
C ALA A 190 2.69 13.09 5.81
N ALA A 191 2.56 13.91 4.77
CA ALA A 191 1.40 14.79 4.59
C ALA A 191 0.10 13.99 4.43
N TRP A 192 0.10 12.92 3.63
CA TRP A 192 -1.05 12.01 3.49
C TRP A 192 -1.43 11.31 4.79
N SER A 193 -0.50 11.16 5.71
CA SER A 193 -0.77 10.54 7.00
C SER A 193 -1.47 11.49 7.97
N GLU A 194 -1.47 12.80 7.75
CA GLU A 194 -2.05 13.80 8.67
C GLU A 194 -3.53 13.53 9.02
N PRO A 195 -4.45 13.35 8.06
CA PRO A 195 -5.87 13.17 8.38
C PRO A 195 -6.19 11.81 9.01
N VAL A 196 -5.34 10.80 8.79
CA VAL A 196 -5.60 9.42 9.23
C VAL A 196 -4.83 9.04 10.48
N ARG A 197 -3.68 9.65 10.75
CA ARG A 197 -2.91 9.31 11.94
C ARG A 197 -3.67 9.75 13.19
N ARG A 198 -3.57 8.96 14.24
CA ARG A 198 -3.96 9.42 15.56
C ARG A 198 -2.89 10.40 16.02
N THR A 199 -3.18 11.70 15.90
CA THR A 199 -2.43 12.68 16.68
C THR A 199 -2.67 12.38 18.15
N ALA A 200 -1.60 12.35 18.95
CA ALA A 200 -1.77 12.38 20.39
C ALA A 200 -2.57 13.64 20.70
N GLN A 201 -3.85 13.48 21.01
CA GLN A 201 -4.65 14.59 21.49
C GLN A 201 -4.04 15.01 22.81
N PRO A 202 -3.81 16.31 23.05
CA PRO A 202 -3.53 16.78 24.40
C PRO A 202 -4.62 16.22 25.30
N THR A 203 -4.27 15.42 26.31
CA THR A 203 -5.26 15.05 27.31
C THR A 203 -5.71 16.35 27.98
N PRO A 204 -7.02 16.66 28.04
CA PRO A 204 -7.53 17.85 28.73
C PRO A 204 -7.26 17.79 30.24
N VAL A 205 -6.92 16.60 30.74
CA VAL A 205 -6.38 16.38 32.07
C VAL A 205 -4.86 16.43 31.97
N PRO A 206 -4.16 17.18 32.84
CA PRO A 206 -2.72 17.10 32.96
C PRO A 206 -2.32 15.62 33.03
N PRO A 207 -1.30 15.18 32.29
CA PRO A 207 -0.78 13.84 32.48
C PRO A 207 -0.54 13.66 33.98
N GLY A 208 -1.32 12.78 34.63
CA GLY A 208 -1.08 12.46 36.03
C GLY A 208 0.39 12.11 36.19
N GLY A 209 1.00 12.42 37.35
CA GLY A 209 2.46 12.42 37.59
C GLY A 209 3.23 11.10 37.39
N ILE A 210 2.69 10.18 36.62
CA ILE A 210 3.18 8.85 36.27
C ILE A 210 3.59 8.77 34.77
N TYR A 211 3.35 9.81 33.96
CA TYR A 211 3.66 9.79 32.51
C TYR A 211 5.16 9.61 32.16
N HIS A 212 6.06 9.83 33.12
CA HIS A 212 7.51 9.66 32.95
C HIS A 212 8.11 8.54 33.79
N ARG A 213 7.29 7.69 34.42
CA ARG A 213 7.85 6.53 35.12
C ARG A 213 8.05 5.42 34.12
N LEU A 214 9.29 5.30 33.65
CA LEU A 214 9.82 4.06 33.10
C LEU A 214 9.39 2.92 34.03
N SER A 215 8.93 1.80 33.46
CA SER A 215 8.77 0.60 34.28
C SER A 215 10.11 0.25 34.94
N ALA A 216 10.08 -0.50 36.05
CA ALA A 216 11.32 -0.89 36.73
C ALA A 216 12.31 -1.61 35.79
N ASP A 217 11.77 -2.33 34.81
CA ASP A 217 12.54 -3.07 33.81
C ASP A 217 13.12 -2.13 32.74
N GLU A 218 12.34 -1.16 32.24
CA GLU A 218 12.83 -0.14 31.31
C GLU A 218 13.85 0.78 31.95
N HIS A 219 13.65 1.16 33.21
CA HIS A 219 14.62 1.96 33.96
C HIS A 219 15.94 1.20 34.12
N ARG A 220 15.88 -0.09 34.50
CA ARG A 220 17.08 -0.92 34.65
C ARG A 220 17.82 -1.08 33.33
N TRP A 221 17.11 -1.39 32.25
CA TRP A 221 17.73 -1.54 30.93
C TRP A 221 18.39 -0.24 30.44
N ILE A 222 17.71 0.91 30.55
CA ILE A 222 18.29 2.20 30.13
C ILE A 222 19.51 2.55 31.00
N PHE A 223 19.44 2.31 32.30
CA PHE A 223 20.55 2.58 33.19
C PHE A 223 21.77 1.71 32.83
N ASP A 224 21.57 0.40 32.64
CA ASP A 224 22.65 -0.57 32.41
C ASP A 224 23.24 -0.52 30.99
N GLU A 225 22.42 -0.22 29.97
CA GLU A 225 22.86 -0.33 28.57
C GLU A 225 23.20 1.01 27.94
N LEU A 226 22.65 2.11 28.46
CA LEU A 226 22.85 3.44 27.87
C LEU A 226 23.60 4.38 28.82
N ILE A 227 23.33 4.35 30.12
CA ILE A 227 23.96 5.30 31.05
C ILE A 227 25.31 4.78 31.55
N THR A 228 25.38 3.58 32.12
CA THR A 228 26.65 3.03 32.61
C THR A 228 27.64 2.79 31.45
N SER A 229 27.17 2.29 30.31
CA SER A 229 28.00 2.06 29.12
C SER A 229 28.57 3.34 28.50
N THR A 230 27.91 4.50 28.69
CA THR A 230 28.35 5.76 28.09
C THR A 230 29.04 6.66 29.11
N VAL A 231 28.55 6.71 30.34
CA VAL A 231 29.02 7.64 31.39
C VAL A 231 30.10 7.02 32.27
N LEU A 232 30.08 5.69 32.47
CA LEU A 232 31.03 4.98 33.33
C LEU A 232 32.07 4.17 32.53
N ALA A 233 32.03 4.18 31.20
CA ALA A 233 32.99 3.45 30.36
C ALA A 233 34.47 3.78 30.61
N ASN A 234 34.76 4.96 31.17
CA ASN A 234 36.13 5.40 31.49
C ASN A 234 36.42 5.47 33.01
N VAL A 235 35.52 4.96 33.84
CA VAL A 235 35.72 4.89 35.29
C VAL A 235 36.17 3.47 35.63
N THR A 236 37.48 3.25 35.66
CA THR A 236 38.08 2.02 36.19
C THR A 236 37.98 2.02 37.73
N PRO A 237 37.77 0.87 38.39
CA PRO A 237 37.58 0.81 39.84
C PRO A 237 38.73 1.40 40.66
#